data_AF-A0A848EI04-F1
#
_entry.id   AF-A0A848EI04-F1
#
_cell.length_a   1.000
_cell.length_b   1.000
_cell.length_c   1.000
_cell.angle_alpha   90.00
_cell.angle_beta   90.00
_cell.angle_gamma   90.00
#
_symmetry.space_group_name_H-M   'P 1'
#
loop_
_entity.id
_entity.type
_entity.pdbx_description
1 polymer ?
#
loop_
_entity_poly.entity_id
_entity_poly.type
_entity_poly.pdbx_seq_one_letter_code
_entity_poly.pdbx_strand_id
1 'polypeptide(L)'
;MISVIAYDPAEYGLIAEQVTVDAVKRIFAPITKGGITRFEVPAIGALNFVLDEVLEGGRSRTLAFEESGKALSSLMLTLPVRVPVGRTRPQSGPAPATRPPIQGRTIRLGSATAWSRDRFEPASDLIDRGRIDYLCFETMSEVTMAAAQTARMENPATPLYDPYLVPRMEPILRRCKDQGIRIITNQGWLDPVGAAQRLAALAEELGIERLRIAAVDGGILTDRITGLGAAFLETGAAVGAQRDAIVSAEAYMGAAGIAEALAKGADVVVTTRVADACLYLGPMMHEFGWSIDDYRRMARGMIIGHLMECGAQVCGGYFADPGYKDVPGLSDLGNPIAEVSEDRVILSKLPGSGGLLTPATCKEQLLYEVGDPASYLCPDCVADLTKVRFEQAGPDEVEVLIEAEAGRPRPPTLKVLVGLREGFMTEEMVIFAGPGALARAQATQALLEDRFRKVALQADELRFDYLGINAVHREASPPPAADPYEVILRVALKTSSRAEADKLRREIDPLAVNGLAATGKWATSAPGSRVRPVVGLSSCLVPRDQVPTQVTMIQARSKVSA
;
A
#
# COMPACT_ATOMS: atom_id res chain seq x y z
N MET A 1 2.34 -9.23 -7.28
CA MET A 1 1.09 -10.02 -7.36
C MET A 1 0.22 -9.37 -8.42
N ILE A 2 -0.47 -10.15 -9.26
CA ILE A 2 -1.32 -9.63 -10.32
C ILE A 2 -2.58 -10.49 -10.42
N SER A 3 -3.75 -9.87 -10.41
CA SER A 3 -5.02 -10.58 -10.55
C SER A 3 -5.63 -10.33 -11.93
N VAL A 4 -6.23 -11.37 -12.51
CA VAL A 4 -7.01 -11.30 -13.75
C VAL A 4 -8.45 -11.66 -13.41
N ILE A 5 -9.35 -10.72 -13.63
CA ILE A 5 -10.76 -10.83 -13.22
C ILE A 5 -11.62 -10.79 -14.47
N ALA A 6 -12.48 -11.79 -14.63
CA ALA A 6 -13.42 -11.83 -15.74
C ALA A 6 -14.44 -10.68 -15.60
N TYR A 7 -14.61 -9.90 -16.68
CA TYR A 7 -15.67 -8.89 -16.75
C TYR A 7 -17.06 -9.54 -16.63
N ASP A 8 -17.29 -10.56 -17.45
CA ASP A 8 -18.45 -11.44 -17.35
C ASP A 8 -18.04 -12.73 -16.62
N PRO A 9 -18.64 -13.06 -15.46
CA PRO A 9 -18.38 -14.33 -14.78
C PRO A 9 -18.55 -15.57 -15.67
N ALA A 10 -19.42 -15.53 -16.70
CA ALA A 10 -19.58 -16.62 -17.65
C ALA A 10 -18.34 -16.87 -18.51
N GLU A 11 -17.42 -15.91 -18.62
CA GLU A 11 -16.16 -16.01 -19.36
C GLU A 11 -15.00 -16.51 -18.52
N TYR A 12 -15.19 -16.66 -17.20
CA TYR A 12 -14.15 -17.13 -16.29
C TYR A 12 -13.53 -18.45 -16.75
N GLY A 13 -14.33 -19.45 -17.15
CA GLY A 13 -13.81 -20.74 -17.60
C GLY A 13 -12.89 -20.61 -18.82
N LEU A 14 -13.25 -19.76 -19.78
CA LEU A 14 -12.46 -19.49 -20.98
C LEU A 14 -11.13 -18.79 -20.65
N ILE A 15 -11.16 -17.87 -19.69
CA ILE A 15 -9.96 -17.16 -19.20
C ILE A 15 -9.06 -18.14 -18.42
N ALA A 16 -9.62 -18.94 -17.51
CA ALA A 16 -8.90 -19.90 -16.69
C ALA A 16 -8.16 -20.97 -17.52
N GLU A 17 -8.75 -21.39 -18.64
CA GLU A 17 -8.14 -22.34 -19.57
C GLU A 17 -6.91 -21.75 -20.29
N GLN A 18 -6.95 -20.48 -20.67
CA GLN A 18 -5.94 -19.86 -21.54
C GLN A 18 -4.87 -19.06 -20.79
N VAL A 19 -5.24 -18.42 -19.68
CA VAL A 19 -4.34 -17.62 -18.82
C VAL A 19 -3.68 -18.56 -17.81
N THR A 20 -2.80 -19.42 -18.33
CA THR A 20 -2.03 -20.39 -17.55
C THR A 20 -0.72 -19.79 -17.02
N VAL A 21 -0.08 -20.47 -16.07
CA VAL A 21 1.26 -20.11 -15.60
C VAL A 21 2.24 -19.99 -16.76
N ASP A 22 2.21 -20.93 -17.72
CA ASP A 22 3.10 -20.90 -18.89
C ASP A 22 2.78 -19.72 -19.83
N ALA A 23 1.50 -19.38 -19.98
CA ALA A 23 1.10 -18.22 -20.77
C ALA A 23 1.62 -16.91 -20.16
N VAL A 24 1.52 -16.75 -18.84
CA VAL A 24 2.06 -15.60 -18.10
C VAL A 24 3.58 -15.58 -18.12
N LYS A 25 4.24 -16.74 -17.97
CA LYS A 25 5.70 -16.84 -18.09
C LYS A 25 6.20 -16.32 -19.44
N ARG A 26 5.50 -16.54 -20.55
CA ARG A 26 5.95 -16.05 -21.88
C ARG A 26 6.11 -14.53 -21.95
N ILE A 27 5.26 -13.77 -21.27
CA ILE A 27 5.33 -12.31 -21.30
C ILE A 27 6.20 -11.74 -20.16
N PHE A 28 6.29 -12.41 -19.01
CA PHE A 28 7.10 -11.97 -17.88
C PHE A 28 8.53 -12.51 -17.85
N ALA A 29 8.87 -13.54 -18.62
CA ALA A 29 10.19 -14.18 -18.63
C ALA A 29 11.38 -13.21 -18.76
N PRO A 30 11.30 -12.10 -19.53
CA PRO A 30 12.42 -11.16 -19.59
C PRO A 30 12.73 -10.44 -18.27
N ILE A 31 11.76 -10.36 -17.35
CA ILE A 31 11.86 -9.52 -16.14
C ILE A 31 11.66 -10.28 -14.83
N THR A 32 11.10 -11.49 -14.86
CA THR A 32 10.91 -12.33 -13.66
C THR A 32 11.99 -13.41 -13.60
N LYS A 33 12.72 -13.46 -12.49
CA LYS A 33 13.78 -14.46 -12.25
C LYS A 33 13.29 -15.64 -11.41
N GLY A 34 12.22 -15.44 -10.63
CA GLY A 34 11.65 -16.46 -9.77
C GLY A 34 10.47 -17.23 -10.38
N GLY A 35 9.77 -17.98 -9.53
CA GLY A 35 8.59 -18.75 -9.88
C GLY A 35 7.37 -17.89 -10.19
N ILE A 36 6.39 -18.49 -10.86
CA ILE A 36 5.04 -17.93 -11.00
C ILE A 36 4.06 -18.97 -10.46
N THR A 37 3.28 -18.56 -9.46
CA THR A 37 2.22 -19.39 -8.86
C THR A 37 0.87 -18.80 -9.23
N ARG A 38 -0.08 -19.65 -9.66
CA ARG A 38 -1.46 -19.27 -9.96
C ARG A 38 -2.40 -19.83 -8.90
N PHE A 39 -3.26 -18.98 -8.37
CA PHE A 39 -4.39 -19.32 -7.52
C PHE A 39 -5.70 -19.01 -8.24
N GLU A 40 -6.71 -19.82 -8.03
CA GLU A 40 -8.04 -19.66 -8.65
C GLU A 40 -9.05 -19.21 -7.60
N VAL A 41 -9.90 -18.24 -7.96
CA VAL A 41 -10.95 -17.72 -7.10
C VAL A 41 -12.28 -17.72 -7.87
N PRO A 42 -12.87 -18.90 -8.15
CA PRO A 42 -14.05 -19.02 -9.02
C PRO A 42 -15.26 -18.25 -8.51
N ALA A 43 -15.41 -18.12 -7.18
CA ALA A 43 -16.52 -17.41 -6.53
C ALA A 43 -16.67 -15.95 -7.00
N ILE A 44 -15.59 -15.33 -7.46
CA ILE A 44 -15.57 -13.99 -8.03
C ILE A 44 -15.10 -13.94 -9.48
N GLY A 45 -14.84 -15.09 -10.11
CA GLY A 45 -14.37 -15.19 -11.48
C GLY A 45 -12.97 -14.63 -11.68
N ALA A 46 -12.04 -14.91 -10.76
CA ALA A 46 -10.70 -14.35 -10.78
C ALA A 46 -9.59 -15.41 -10.75
N LEU A 47 -8.44 -15.04 -11.30
CA LEU A 47 -7.15 -15.73 -11.17
C LEU A 47 -6.19 -14.78 -10.46
N ASN A 48 -5.42 -15.28 -9.49
CA ASN A 48 -4.39 -14.49 -8.83
C ASN A 48 -3.00 -15.08 -9.10
N PHE A 49 -2.05 -14.25 -9.50
CA PHE A 49 -0.68 -14.65 -9.81
C PHE A 49 0.31 -14.02 -8.84
N VAL A 50 1.15 -14.85 -8.25
CA VAL A 50 2.32 -14.44 -7.47
C VAL A 50 3.55 -14.65 -8.34
N LEU A 51 4.27 -13.58 -8.63
CA LEU A 51 5.48 -13.57 -9.45
C LEU A 51 6.66 -13.26 -8.53
N ASP A 52 7.53 -14.23 -8.33
CA ASP A 52 8.67 -14.09 -7.44
C ASP A 52 9.80 -13.29 -8.13
N GLU A 53 10.45 -12.41 -7.36
CA GLU A 53 11.60 -11.59 -7.77
C GLU A 53 11.35 -10.55 -8.89
N VAL A 54 10.13 -10.40 -9.41
CA VAL A 54 9.83 -9.43 -10.49
C VAL A 54 10.08 -7.96 -10.08
N LEU A 55 9.97 -7.65 -8.79
CA LEU A 55 10.20 -6.32 -8.22
C LEU A 55 11.64 -6.09 -7.74
N GLU A 56 12.57 -7.01 -7.97
CA GLU A 56 14.01 -6.81 -7.70
C GLU A 56 14.30 -6.28 -6.28
N GLY A 57 13.78 -6.98 -5.27
CA GLY A 57 13.94 -6.60 -3.85
C GLY A 57 12.87 -5.66 -3.30
N GLY A 58 11.91 -5.24 -4.13
CA GLY A 58 10.73 -4.46 -3.73
C GLY A 58 10.95 -2.95 -3.80
N ARG A 59 9.89 -2.20 -3.52
CA ARG A 59 9.82 -0.74 -3.71
C ARG A 59 10.93 0.06 -3.01
N SER A 60 11.44 -0.42 -1.87
CA SER A 60 12.51 0.27 -1.15
C SER A 60 13.93 -0.02 -1.70
N ARG A 61 14.09 -1.06 -2.54
CA ARG A 61 15.39 -1.55 -3.02
C ARG A 61 15.61 -1.50 -4.53
N THR A 62 14.55 -1.52 -5.32
CA THR A 62 14.69 -1.63 -6.76
C THR A 62 15.23 -0.35 -7.38
N LEU A 63 16.06 -0.49 -8.42
CA LEU A 63 16.42 0.62 -9.31
C LEU A 63 15.39 0.84 -10.43
N ALA A 64 14.34 0.02 -10.51
CA ALA A 64 13.34 0.13 -11.57
C ALA A 64 12.62 1.48 -11.50
N PHE A 65 12.28 2.06 -12.65
CA PHE A 65 11.59 3.34 -12.68
C PHE A 65 10.19 3.27 -12.06
N GLU A 66 9.46 2.19 -12.32
CA GLU A 66 8.20 1.89 -11.64
C GLU A 66 8.45 0.91 -10.50
N GLU A 67 8.54 1.44 -9.28
CA GLU A 67 8.97 0.69 -8.10
C GLU A 67 7.84 -0.10 -7.41
N SER A 68 6.56 0.22 -7.69
CA SER A 68 5.40 -0.35 -6.99
C SER A 68 4.85 -1.62 -7.64
N GLY A 69 5.16 -1.86 -8.92
CA GLY A 69 4.62 -2.97 -9.70
C GLY A 69 3.21 -2.75 -10.24
N LYS A 70 2.57 -1.61 -9.91
CA LYS A 70 1.19 -1.32 -10.35
C LYS A 70 1.09 -1.26 -11.87
N ALA A 71 2.03 -0.60 -12.53
CA ALA A 71 2.01 -0.49 -13.99
C ALA A 71 2.48 -1.78 -14.68
N LEU A 72 3.25 -2.63 -13.99
CA LEU A 72 3.62 -3.96 -14.50
C LEU A 72 2.40 -4.84 -14.78
N SER A 73 1.29 -4.64 -14.05
CA SER A 73 0.04 -5.37 -14.29
C SER A 73 -0.47 -5.19 -15.73
N SER A 74 -0.24 -4.03 -16.37
CA SER A 74 -0.66 -3.78 -17.74
C SER A 74 0.03 -4.70 -18.77
N LEU A 75 1.16 -5.31 -18.42
CA LEU A 75 1.79 -6.32 -19.28
C LEU A 75 0.86 -7.53 -19.48
N MET A 76 0.03 -7.89 -18.49
CA MET A 76 -0.97 -8.94 -18.63
C MET A 76 -1.98 -8.66 -19.75
N LEU A 77 -2.28 -7.39 -20.04
CA LEU A 77 -3.21 -7.00 -21.11
C LEU A 77 -2.65 -7.26 -22.51
N THR A 78 -1.35 -7.53 -22.63
CA THR A 78 -0.71 -7.92 -23.90
C THR A 78 -0.89 -9.42 -24.20
N LEU A 79 -1.35 -10.22 -23.24
CA LEU A 79 -1.54 -11.65 -23.42
C LEU A 79 -2.75 -11.92 -24.32
N PRO A 80 -2.57 -12.50 -25.53
CA PRO A 80 -3.70 -12.78 -26.40
C PRO A 80 -4.55 -13.93 -25.83
N VAL A 81 -5.87 -13.72 -25.81
CA VAL A 81 -6.87 -14.74 -25.46
C VAL A 81 -7.79 -14.95 -26.66
N ARG A 82 -8.07 -16.21 -26.99
CA ARG A 82 -9.02 -16.56 -28.06
C ARG A 82 -10.43 -16.49 -27.52
N VAL A 83 -11.28 -15.67 -28.15
CA VAL A 83 -12.69 -15.53 -27.80
C VAL A 83 -13.57 -15.96 -28.98
N PRO A 84 -14.77 -16.53 -28.74
CA PRO A 84 -15.72 -16.84 -29.81
C PRO A 84 -16.10 -15.59 -30.62
N VAL A 85 -16.28 -15.76 -31.92
CA VAL A 85 -16.72 -14.68 -32.82
C VAL A 85 -18.09 -14.16 -32.39
N GLY A 86 -18.28 -12.84 -32.43
CA GLY A 86 -19.55 -12.19 -32.08
C GLY A 86 -19.74 -11.93 -30.58
N ARG A 87 -18.76 -12.28 -29.74
CA ARG A 87 -18.74 -11.85 -28.34
C ARG A 87 -18.56 -10.33 -28.25
N THR A 88 -19.42 -9.69 -27.48
CA THR A 88 -19.36 -8.26 -27.20
C THR A 88 -19.17 -8.04 -25.71
N ARG A 89 -18.41 -7.01 -25.34
CA ARG A 89 -18.28 -6.58 -23.95
C ARG A 89 -19.66 -6.23 -23.37
N PRO A 90 -20.01 -6.70 -22.16
CA PRO A 90 -21.20 -6.23 -21.47
C PRO A 90 -21.15 -4.70 -21.30
N GLN A 91 -22.22 -4.00 -21.66
CA GLN A 91 -22.27 -2.53 -21.56
C GLN A 91 -22.79 -2.01 -20.22
N SER A 92 -23.41 -2.87 -19.42
CA SER A 92 -24.01 -2.50 -18.13
C SER A 92 -23.54 -3.45 -17.02
N GLY A 93 -23.25 -2.89 -15.85
CA GLY A 93 -23.04 -3.67 -14.63
C GLY A 93 -24.30 -4.43 -14.21
N PRO A 94 -24.17 -5.38 -13.27
CA PRO A 94 -25.30 -6.16 -12.77
C PRO A 94 -26.39 -5.23 -12.21
N ALA A 95 -27.65 -5.54 -12.52
CA ALA A 95 -28.79 -4.81 -11.96
C ALA A 95 -28.81 -4.95 -10.43
N PRO A 96 -29.18 -3.91 -9.67
CA PRO A 96 -29.28 -3.99 -8.22
C PRO A 96 -30.30 -5.05 -7.80
N ALA A 97 -29.93 -5.91 -6.86
CA ALA A 97 -30.88 -6.79 -6.19
C ALA A 97 -31.65 -5.98 -5.14
N THR A 98 -32.99 -6.02 -5.18
CA THR A 98 -33.81 -5.43 -4.11
C THR A 98 -33.60 -6.20 -2.81
N ARG A 99 -33.02 -5.56 -1.80
CA ARG A 99 -32.79 -6.17 -0.48
C ARG A 99 -33.46 -5.37 0.64
N PRO A 100 -33.95 -6.04 1.69
CA PRO A 100 -34.52 -5.35 2.84
C PRO A 100 -33.45 -4.52 3.56
N PRO A 101 -33.84 -3.49 4.34
CA PRO A 101 -32.92 -2.76 5.21
C PRO A 101 -32.20 -3.70 6.17
N ILE A 102 -30.99 -3.33 6.58
CA ILE A 102 -30.29 -4.03 7.65
C ILE A 102 -31.11 -3.90 8.94
N GLN A 103 -31.23 -4.99 9.71
CA GLN A 103 -31.91 -5.02 11.00
C GLN A 103 -30.89 -5.18 12.14
N GLY A 104 -31.28 -4.77 13.35
CA GLY A 104 -30.46 -4.90 14.55
C GLY A 104 -29.46 -3.75 14.71
N ARG A 105 -28.44 -3.98 15.56
CA ARG A 105 -27.37 -3.02 15.80
C ARG A 105 -26.45 -2.95 14.58
N THR A 106 -26.20 -1.73 14.10
CA THR A 106 -25.26 -1.44 13.03
C THR A 106 -24.17 -0.48 13.50
N ILE A 107 -23.01 -0.55 12.84
CA ILE A 107 -21.96 0.45 12.94
C ILE A 107 -21.52 0.87 11.53
N ARG A 108 -21.13 2.13 11.36
CA ARG A 108 -20.66 2.71 10.10
C ARG A 108 -19.22 3.15 10.22
N LEU A 109 -18.34 2.55 9.42
CA LEU A 109 -16.89 2.76 9.41
C LEU A 109 -16.51 3.54 8.15
N GLY A 110 -15.89 4.71 8.28
CA GLY A 110 -15.36 5.49 7.16
C GLY A 110 -13.85 5.37 7.04
N SER A 111 -13.36 5.26 5.80
CA SER A 111 -11.92 5.27 5.50
C SER A 111 -11.45 6.70 5.20
N ALA A 112 -10.67 7.31 6.08
CA ALA A 112 -10.19 8.68 5.93
C ALA A 112 -9.04 8.80 4.93
N THR A 113 -8.12 7.83 4.96
CA THR A 113 -6.90 7.82 4.17
C THR A 113 -6.51 6.38 3.81
N ALA A 114 -5.80 6.25 2.69
CA ALA A 114 -5.19 5.01 2.21
C ALA A 114 -3.69 4.91 2.51
N TRP A 115 -3.00 6.04 2.69
CA TRP A 115 -1.56 6.11 2.97
C TRP A 115 -1.14 7.49 3.52
N SER A 116 0.12 7.65 3.93
CA SER A 116 0.61 8.88 4.61
C SER A 116 0.46 10.16 3.81
N ARG A 117 0.58 10.11 2.47
CA ARG A 117 0.48 11.29 1.58
C ARG A 117 -0.83 11.31 0.78
N ASP A 118 -1.85 10.61 1.26
CA ASP A 118 -3.18 10.69 0.67
C ASP A 118 -3.80 12.08 0.87
N ARG A 119 -4.90 12.36 0.16
CA ARG A 119 -5.71 13.58 0.28
C ARG A 119 -6.19 13.81 1.72
N PHE A 120 -6.52 15.06 2.03
CA PHE A 120 -6.86 15.48 3.41
C PHE A 120 -8.36 15.78 3.53
N GLU A 121 -8.94 16.33 2.47
CA GLU A 121 -10.33 16.74 2.36
C GLU A 121 -11.34 15.59 2.59
N PRO A 122 -11.11 14.34 2.10
CA PRO A 122 -12.07 13.26 2.25
C PRO A 122 -12.49 12.95 3.69
N ALA A 123 -11.60 13.18 4.67
CA ALA A 123 -11.91 13.00 6.08
C ALA A 123 -13.01 13.97 6.56
N SER A 124 -12.93 15.24 6.14
CA SER A 124 -13.96 16.25 6.47
C SER A 124 -15.29 15.90 5.81
N ASP A 125 -15.23 15.49 4.55
CA ASP A 125 -16.41 15.09 3.79
C ASP A 125 -17.16 13.90 4.42
N LEU A 126 -16.43 12.90 4.91
CA LEU A 126 -16.99 11.74 5.61
C LEU A 126 -17.69 12.13 6.91
N ILE A 127 -17.14 13.09 7.65
CA ILE A 127 -17.77 13.61 8.88
C ILE A 127 -19.08 14.32 8.53
N ASP A 128 -19.07 15.15 7.50
CA ASP A 128 -20.22 16.01 7.17
C ASP A 128 -21.37 15.24 6.49
N ARG A 129 -21.05 14.24 5.65
CA ARG A 129 -22.03 13.57 4.79
C ARG A 129 -22.10 12.05 4.99
N GLY A 130 -21.11 11.43 5.60
CA GLY A 130 -20.97 9.98 5.69
C GLY A 130 -21.82 9.30 6.77
N ARG A 131 -22.25 10.04 7.81
CA ARG A 131 -22.97 9.48 8.98
C ARG A 131 -22.25 8.26 9.55
N ILE A 132 -20.97 8.42 9.85
CA ILE A 132 -20.09 7.36 10.34
C ILE A 132 -20.00 7.40 11.86
N ASP A 133 -19.77 6.26 12.50
CA ASP A 133 -19.47 6.15 13.93
C ASP A 133 -17.96 6.17 14.18
N TYR A 134 -17.20 5.68 13.19
CA TYR A 134 -15.74 5.52 13.26
C TYR A 134 -15.09 6.07 12.01
N LEU A 135 -14.01 6.83 12.20
CA LEU A 135 -13.16 7.35 11.13
C LEU A 135 -11.75 6.77 11.26
N CYS A 136 -11.36 5.96 10.28
CA CYS A 136 -10.09 5.24 10.29
C CYS A 136 -9.04 5.91 9.40
N PHE A 137 -7.84 6.14 9.91
CA PHE A 137 -6.70 6.68 9.16
C PHE A 137 -5.62 5.62 8.99
N GLU A 138 -5.44 5.18 7.75
CA GLU A 138 -4.31 4.36 7.34
C GLU A 138 -3.22 5.25 6.76
N THR A 139 -2.07 5.34 7.43
CA THR A 139 -0.95 6.20 7.05
C THR A 139 0.40 5.50 7.04
N MET A 140 0.44 4.18 7.25
CA MET A 140 1.70 3.47 7.55
C MET A 140 2.02 2.32 6.57
N SER A 141 2.47 2.65 5.36
CA SER A 141 3.06 1.65 4.45
C SER A 141 4.51 1.30 4.81
N GLU A 142 5.01 0.20 4.25
CA GLU A 142 6.43 -0.21 4.26
C GLU A 142 7.34 0.94 3.80
N VAL A 143 6.95 1.64 2.74
CA VAL A 143 7.71 2.75 2.17
C VAL A 143 7.71 3.97 3.09
N THR A 144 6.59 4.23 3.76
CA THR A 144 6.51 5.30 4.77
C THR A 144 7.55 5.09 5.86
N MET A 145 7.75 3.84 6.30
CA MET A 145 8.72 3.49 7.33
C MET A 145 10.16 3.68 6.89
N ALA A 146 10.53 3.16 5.71
CA ALA A 146 11.86 3.38 5.15
C ALA A 146 12.18 4.88 4.97
N ALA A 147 11.18 5.66 4.53
CA ALA A 147 11.32 7.10 4.36
C ALA A 147 11.48 7.85 5.70
N ALA A 148 10.70 7.49 6.73
CA ALA A 148 10.81 8.08 8.06
C ALA A 148 12.19 7.81 8.69
N GLN A 149 12.70 6.58 8.54
CA GLN A 149 14.05 6.23 9.01
C GLN A 149 15.15 6.99 8.26
N THR A 150 15.02 7.10 6.94
CA THR A 150 15.93 7.89 6.11
C THR A 150 15.97 9.35 6.57
N ALA A 151 14.80 9.98 6.75
CA ALA A 151 14.69 11.36 7.22
C ALA A 151 15.33 11.56 8.61
N ARG A 152 15.22 10.56 9.50
CA ARG A 152 15.85 10.59 10.83
C ARG A 152 17.37 10.46 10.79
N MET A 153 17.91 9.65 9.87
CA MET A 153 19.36 9.56 9.66
C MET A 153 19.95 10.91 9.23
N GLU A 154 19.22 11.67 8.43
CA GLU A 154 19.62 13.01 7.98
C GLU A 154 19.39 14.07 9.06
N ASN A 155 18.27 13.99 9.79
CA ASN A 155 17.93 14.89 10.87
C ASN A 155 17.35 14.13 12.09
N PRO A 156 18.16 13.92 13.15
CA PRO A 156 17.73 13.23 14.36
C PRO A 156 16.57 13.87 15.12
N ALA A 157 16.27 15.16 14.88
CA ALA A 157 15.16 15.87 15.51
C ALA A 157 13.79 15.60 14.83
N THR A 158 13.78 14.86 13.72
CA THR A 158 12.54 14.49 13.01
C THR A 158 11.65 13.64 13.93
N PRO A 159 10.36 14.02 14.13
CA PRO A 159 9.41 13.22 14.90
C PRO A 159 9.28 11.78 14.38
N LEU A 160 8.96 10.87 15.29
CA LEU A 160 8.82 9.44 15.02
C LEU A 160 7.38 9.01 14.69
N TYR A 161 6.48 9.97 14.50
CA TYR A 161 5.09 9.81 14.12
C TYR A 161 4.78 10.62 12.87
N ASP A 162 3.57 10.47 12.32
CA ASP A 162 3.19 11.11 11.06
C ASP A 162 3.38 12.64 11.09
N PRO A 163 4.20 13.24 10.20
CA PRO A 163 4.39 14.68 10.13
C PRO A 163 3.09 15.43 9.78
N TYR A 164 2.10 14.74 9.21
CA TYR A 164 0.78 15.28 8.91
C TYR A 164 -0.25 15.06 10.03
N LEU A 165 0.15 14.57 11.21
CA LEU A 165 -0.74 14.35 12.34
C LEU A 165 -1.60 15.58 12.67
N VAL A 166 -0.97 16.73 12.89
CA VAL A 166 -1.68 17.98 13.22
C VAL A 166 -2.50 18.49 12.02
N PRO A 167 -1.92 18.67 10.82
CA PRO A 167 -2.67 19.08 9.64
C PRO A 167 -3.91 18.25 9.32
N ARG A 168 -3.90 16.94 9.59
CA ARG A 168 -5.06 16.05 9.38
C ARG A 168 -6.09 16.17 10.50
N MET A 169 -5.64 16.30 11.74
CA MET A 169 -6.53 16.22 12.92
C MET A 169 -7.15 17.56 13.29
N GLU A 170 -6.41 18.66 13.16
CA GLU A 170 -6.88 20.02 13.49
C GLU A 170 -8.26 20.37 12.88
N PRO A 171 -8.52 20.16 11.57
CA PRO A 171 -9.80 20.54 10.96
C PRO A 171 -11.00 19.67 11.37
N ILE A 172 -10.76 18.52 12.02
CA ILE A 172 -11.80 17.50 12.26
C ILE A 172 -12.02 17.17 13.73
N LEU A 173 -11.01 17.33 14.59
CA LEU A 173 -11.01 16.76 15.95
C LEU A 173 -12.19 17.25 16.80
N ARG A 174 -12.50 18.56 16.71
CA ARG A 174 -13.69 19.16 17.34
C ARG A 174 -14.98 18.51 16.85
N ARG A 175 -15.18 18.47 15.53
CA ARG A 175 -16.41 17.95 14.92
C ARG A 175 -16.62 16.47 15.25
N CYS A 176 -15.56 15.67 15.21
CA CYS A 176 -15.62 14.28 15.63
C CYS A 176 -16.07 14.15 17.09
N LYS A 177 -15.48 14.93 18.00
CA LYS A 177 -15.87 14.91 19.42
C LYS A 177 -17.33 15.30 19.64
N ASP A 178 -17.79 16.37 18.99
CA ASP A 178 -19.15 16.91 19.15
C ASP A 178 -20.20 15.94 18.57
N GLN A 179 -19.88 15.24 17.48
CA GLN A 179 -20.76 14.25 16.84
C GLN A 179 -20.63 12.85 17.43
N GLY A 180 -19.66 12.61 18.32
CA GLY A 180 -19.40 11.29 18.91
C GLY A 180 -18.68 10.31 17.97
N ILE A 181 -18.06 10.79 16.89
CA ILE A 181 -17.28 9.98 15.94
C ILE A 181 -15.93 9.65 16.58
N ARG A 182 -15.61 8.35 16.67
CA ARG A 182 -14.32 7.89 17.21
C ARG A 182 -13.28 7.78 16.11
N ILE A 183 -12.05 8.19 16.40
CA ILE A 183 -10.94 8.16 15.44
C ILE A 183 -10.01 7.00 15.76
N ILE A 184 -9.61 6.23 14.75
CA ILE A 184 -8.63 5.15 14.88
C ILE A 184 -7.54 5.37 13.84
N THR A 185 -6.28 5.42 14.24
CA THR A 185 -5.20 5.83 13.36
C THR A 185 -3.89 5.12 13.66
N ASN A 186 -3.16 4.68 12.63
CA ASN A 186 -1.78 4.19 12.77
C ASN A 186 -0.72 5.29 12.57
N GLN A 187 -1.11 6.58 12.68
CA GLN A 187 -0.20 7.73 12.62
C GLN A 187 0.82 7.80 13.74
N GLY A 188 0.74 6.93 14.75
CA GLY A 188 1.73 6.84 15.81
C GLY A 188 3.09 6.33 15.34
N TRP A 189 3.13 5.57 14.24
CA TRP A 189 4.34 4.97 13.66
C TRP A 189 5.27 4.35 14.71
N LEU A 190 6.39 5.00 15.05
CA LEU A 190 7.39 4.54 16.02
C LEU A 190 7.31 5.23 17.39
N ASP A 191 6.38 6.15 17.57
CA ASP A 191 6.14 6.84 18.84
C ASP A 191 4.64 7.14 19.02
N PRO A 192 3.79 6.09 19.19
CA PRO A 192 2.37 6.27 19.38
C PRO A 192 2.03 7.07 20.64
N VAL A 193 2.88 7.00 21.68
CA VAL A 193 2.72 7.78 22.91
C VAL A 193 2.98 9.26 22.64
N GLY A 194 4.07 9.62 21.97
CA GLY A 194 4.37 11.00 21.59
C GLY A 194 3.32 11.58 20.63
N ALA A 195 2.81 10.79 19.70
CA ALA A 195 1.69 11.19 18.83
C ALA A 195 0.42 11.50 19.65
N ALA A 196 0.05 10.62 20.58
CA ALA A 196 -1.10 10.82 21.45
C ALA A 196 -0.93 12.04 22.38
N GLN A 197 0.29 12.30 22.88
CA GLN A 197 0.61 13.53 23.63
C GLN A 197 0.48 14.78 22.76
N ARG A 198 0.93 14.74 21.50
CA ARG A 198 0.76 15.86 20.57
C ARG A 198 -0.71 16.15 20.29
N LEU A 199 -1.54 15.12 20.15
CA LEU A 199 -2.99 15.28 20.01
C LEU A 199 -3.66 15.82 21.27
N ALA A 200 -3.19 15.44 22.46
CA ALA A 200 -3.69 16.01 23.71
C ALA A 200 -3.39 17.52 23.79
N ALA A 201 -2.17 17.93 23.40
CA ALA A 201 -1.81 19.34 23.30
C ALA A 201 -2.65 20.09 22.24
N LEU A 202 -2.88 19.49 21.07
CA LEU A 202 -3.75 20.06 20.04
C LEU A 202 -5.19 20.22 20.53
N ALA A 203 -5.70 19.25 21.30
CA ALA A 203 -7.01 19.36 21.92
C ALA A 203 -7.09 20.54 22.90
N GLU A 204 -6.04 20.79 23.69
CA GLU A 204 -5.95 21.96 24.58
C GLU A 204 -5.90 23.29 23.78
N GLU A 205 -5.12 23.33 22.69
CA GLU A 205 -5.05 24.46 21.75
C GLU A 205 -6.43 24.80 21.16
N LEU A 206 -7.21 23.77 20.80
CA LEU A 206 -8.56 23.88 20.24
C LEU A 206 -9.67 24.04 21.29
N GLY A 207 -9.33 24.03 22.59
CA GLY A 207 -10.29 24.09 23.69
C GLY A 207 -11.23 22.88 23.78
N ILE A 208 -10.80 21.69 23.35
CA ILE A 208 -11.59 20.46 23.39
C ILE A 208 -11.49 19.86 24.79
N GLU A 209 -12.56 19.98 25.57
CA GLU A 209 -12.61 19.38 26.90
C GLU A 209 -12.85 17.86 26.84
N ARG A 210 -12.25 17.13 27.79
CA ARG A 210 -12.51 15.70 28.03
C ARG A 210 -12.30 14.80 26.80
N LEU A 211 -11.35 15.14 25.93
CA LEU A 211 -10.90 14.24 24.87
C LEU A 211 -10.02 13.13 25.48
N ARG A 212 -10.45 11.88 25.31
CA ARG A 212 -9.73 10.68 25.77
C ARG A 212 -8.96 10.09 24.61
N ILE A 213 -7.65 10.05 24.72
CA ILE A 213 -6.77 9.54 23.68
C ILE A 213 -6.10 8.28 24.23
N ALA A 214 -5.93 7.26 23.40
CA ALA A 214 -5.18 6.05 23.74
C ALA A 214 -4.03 5.85 22.76
N ALA A 215 -2.85 5.53 23.29
CA ALA A 215 -1.73 5.01 22.50
C ALA A 215 -1.72 3.48 22.59
N VAL A 216 -1.62 2.80 21.44
CA VAL A 216 -1.47 1.34 21.34
C VAL A 216 -0.09 1.02 20.79
N ASP A 217 0.72 0.33 21.59
CA ASP A 217 2.12 -0.02 21.31
C ASP A 217 2.41 -1.50 21.61
N GLY A 218 3.67 -1.91 21.55
CA GLY A 218 4.18 -3.26 21.79
C GLY A 218 4.90 -3.86 20.58
N GLY A 219 4.70 -3.27 19.40
CA GLY A 219 5.19 -3.77 18.11
C GLY A 219 6.58 -3.29 17.71
N ILE A 220 7.18 -2.36 18.45
CA ILE A 220 8.51 -1.79 18.15
C ILE A 220 9.57 -2.71 18.75
N LEU A 221 10.33 -3.38 17.90
CA LEU A 221 11.26 -4.46 18.27
C LEU A 221 12.72 -4.16 17.95
N THR A 222 13.05 -2.96 17.44
CA THR A 222 14.40 -2.59 16.94
C THR A 222 15.53 -3.03 17.86
N ASP A 223 15.42 -2.75 19.16
CA ASP A 223 16.49 -3.01 20.14
C ASP A 223 16.62 -4.48 20.57
N ARG A 224 15.59 -5.30 20.30
CA ARG A 224 15.52 -6.70 20.77
C ARG A 224 15.39 -7.75 19.67
N ILE A 225 15.12 -7.36 18.42
CA ILE A 225 14.83 -8.29 17.32
C ILE A 225 15.96 -9.30 17.09
N THR A 226 17.21 -8.89 17.30
CA THR A 226 18.40 -9.76 17.17
C THR A 226 18.44 -10.87 18.23
N GLY A 227 17.90 -10.62 19.43
CA GLY A 227 17.81 -11.58 20.53
C GLY A 227 16.66 -12.58 20.39
N LEU A 228 15.74 -12.40 19.43
CA LEU A 228 14.58 -13.27 19.23
C LEU A 228 14.87 -14.51 18.37
N GLY A 229 16.10 -14.67 17.86
CA GLY A 229 16.49 -15.85 17.07
C GLY A 229 15.74 -16.01 15.74
N ALA A 230 15.17 -14.92 15.21
CA ALA A 230 14.44 -14.94 13.95
C ALA A 230 15.38 -15.03 12.74
N ALA A 231 14.85 -15.52 11.62
CA ALA A 231 15.49 -15.53 10.31
C ALA A 231 14.66 -14.72 9.31
N PHE A 232 15.34 -14.09 8.35
CA PHE A 232 14.66 -13.40 7.25
C PHE A 232 13.93 -14.42 6.37
N LEU A 233 12.68 -14.12 6.00
CA LEU A 233 11.88 -14.96 5.12
C LEU A 233 12.45 -15.02 3.71
N GLU A 234 13.03 -13.91 3.25
CA GLU A 234 13.52 -13.76 1.89
C GLU A 234 14.85 -14.50 1.65
N THR A 235 15.69 -14.67 2.67
CA THR A 235 17.04 -15.23 2.51
C THR A 235 17.35 -16.43 3.41
N GLY A 236 16.53 -16.68 4.43
CA GLY A 236 16.81 -17.66 5.49
C GLY A 236 17.95 -17.27 6.43
N ALA A 237 18.61 -16.13 6.22
CA ALA A 237 19.72 -15.70 7.07
C ALA A 237 19.21 -15.25 8.45
N ALA A 238 20.00 -15.53 9.50
CA ALA A 238 19.68 -15.06 10.85
C ALA A 238 19.65 -13.53 10.90
N VAL A 239 18.60 -12.96 11.50
CA VAL A 239 18.45 -11.50 11.64
C VAL A 239 19.65 -10.90 12.42
N GLY A 240 20.12 -11.61 13.44
CA GLY A 240 21.29 -11.20 14.23
C GLY A 240 22.60 -11.08 13.45
N ALA A 241 22.72 -11.74 12.28
CA ALA A 241 23.92 -11.63 11.44
C ALA A 241 24.06 -10.24 10.80
N GLN A 242 22.97 -9.47 10.72
CA GLN A 242 22.96 -8.11 10.15
C GLN A 242 22.74 -7.02 11.20
N ARG A 243 23.08 -7.30 12.46
CA ARG A 243 22.84 -6.38 13.61
C ARG A 243 23.25 -4.93 13.37
N ASP A 244 24.38 -4.68 12.71
CA ASP A 244 24.93 -3.34 12.50
C ASP A 244 24.27 -2.58 11.34
N ALA A 245 23.44 -3.28 10.55
CA ALA A 245 22.64 -2.71 9.47
C ALA A 245 21.19 -2.45 9.88
N ILE A 246 20.70 -3.05 10.97
CA ILE A 246 19.31 -2.87 11.43
C ILE A 246 19.08 -1.43 11.89
N VAL A 247 18.04 -0.80 11.36
CA VAL A 247 17.65 0.58 11.70
C VAL A 247 16.24 0.65 12.28
N SER A 248 15.41 -0.35 12.00
CA SER A 248 14.04 -0.44 12.47
C SER A 248 13.59 -1.90 12.50
N ALA A 249 12.67 -2.24 13.39
CA ALA A 249 11.97 -3.52 13.36
C ALA A 249 10.57 -3.36 13.97
N GLU A 250 9.53 -3.61 13.16
CA GLU A 250 8.14 -3.36 13.53
C GLU A 250 7.25 -4.56 13.23
N ALA A 251 6.58 -5.07 14.26
CA ALA A 251 5.59 -6.14 14.13
C ALA A 251 4.27 -5.60 13.57
N TYR A 252 3.64 -6.36 12.66
CA TYR A 252 2.25 -6.13 12.29
C TYR A 252 1.36 -6.65 13.42
N MET A 253 0.99 -5.77 14.34
CA MET A 253 0.11 -6.13 15.46
C MET A 253 -1.34 -6.34 15.02
N GLY A 254 -2.11 -7.03 15.88
CA GLY A 254 -3.54 -7.23 15.71
C GLY A 254 -4.42 -6.11 16.28
N ALA A 255 -5.72 -6.33 16.26
CA ALA A 255 -6.78 -5.41 16.64
C ALA A 255 -7.07 -5.35 18.15
N ALA A 256 -6.53 -6.27 18.94
CA ALA A 256 -6.84 -6.40 20.37
C ALA A 256 -6.60 -5.11 21.17
N GLY A 257 -5.47 -4.43 20.94
CA GLY A 257 -5.15 -3.17 21.62
C GLY A 257 -6.11 -2.02 21.27
N ILE A 258 -6.62 -2.01 20.03
CA ILE A 258 -7.63 -1.03 19.59
C ILE A 258 -8.95 -1.30 20.32
N ALA A 259 -9.40 -2.56 20.35
CA ALA A 259 -10.62 -2.93 21.06
C ALA A 259 -10.55 -2.63 22.57
N GLU A 260 -9.39 -2.89 23.21
CA GLU A 260 -9.14 -2.55 24.60
C GLU A 260 -9.18 -1.03 24.84
N ALA A 261 -8.53 -0.24 23.97
CA ALA A 261 -8.55 1.22 24.05
C ALA A 261 -9.98 1.79 23.96
N LEU A 262 -10.78 1.28 23.03
CA LEU A 262 -12.18 1.65 22.88
C LEU A 262 -13.02 1.22 24.09
N ALA A 263 -12.77 0.05 24.67
CA ALA A 263 -13.42 -0.40 25.91
C ALA A 263 -13.09 0.50 27.11
N LYS A 264 -11.89 1.09 27.15
CA LYS A 264 -11.51 2.14 28.12
C LYS A 264 -12.11 3.53 27.79
N GLY A 265 -12.87 3.63 26.70
CA GLY A 265 -13.59 4.81 26.27
C GLY A 265 -12.74 5.80 25.47
N ALA A 266 -11.69 5.37 24.79
CA ALA A 266 -10.95 6.27 23.91
C ALA A 266 -11.87 6.92 22.85
N ASP A 267 -11.77 8.24 22.70
CA ASP A 267 -12.35 8.99 21.58
C ASP A 267 -11.41 8.93 20.37
N VAL A 268 -10.09 8.87 20.63
CA VAL A 268 -9.04 8.70 19.61
C VAL A 268 -8.11 7.57 20.02
N VAL A 269 -7.88 6.61 19.12
CA VAL A 269 -6.91 5.54 19.28
C VAL A 269 -5.77 5.76 18.28
N VAL A 270 -4.56 5.96 18.77
CA VAL A 270 -3.34 6.12 17.98
C VAL A 270 -2.48 4.88 18.17
N THR A 271 -2.14 4.18 17.10
CA THR A 271 -1.38 2.94 17.15
C THR A 271 0.02 3.12 16.55
N THR A 272 0.95 2.25 16.95
CA THR A 272 2.10 1.87 16.12
C THR A 272 1.64 1.03 14.91
N ARG A 273 2.53 0.26 14.29
CA ARG A 273 2.19 -0.68 13.21
C ARG A 273 1.19 -1.73 13.71
N VAL A 274 0.03 -1.72 13.07
CA VAL A 274 -0.96 -2.80 13.07
C VAL A 274 -1.13 -3.27 11.63
N ALA A 275 -1.72 -4.44 11.39
CA ALA A 275 -2.22 -4.71 10.04
C ALA A 275 -3.31 -3.69 9.69
N ASP A 276 -3.36 -3.23 8.44
CA ASP A 276 -4.19 -2.09 8.05
C ASP A 276 -5.69 -2.37 8.27
N ALA A 277 -6.16 -3.54 7.85
CA ALA A 277 -7.47 -4.07 8.17
C ALA A 277 -7.81 -4.13 9.68
N CYS A 278 -6.82 -4.21 10.57
CA CYS A 278 -7.07 -4.21 12.02
C CYS A 278 -7.58 -2.86 12.54
N LEU A 279 -7.37 -1.75 11.82
CA LEU A 279 -7.98 -0.46 12.12
C LEU A 279 -9.51 -0.53 12.08
N TYR A 280 -10.07 -1.40 11.24
CA TYR A 280 -11.50 -1.65 11.10
C TYR A 280 -11.98 -2.84 11.94
N LEU A 281 -11.15 -3.88 12.11
CA LEU A 281 -11.46 -5.02 12.99
C LEU A 281 -11.61 -4.59 14.45
N GLY A 282 -10.74 -3.71 14.95
CA GLY A 282 -10.77 -3.21 16.33
C GLY A 282 -12.13 -2.65 16.79
N PRO A 283 -12.74 -1.70 16.07
CA PRO A 283 -14.06 -1.18 16.42
C PRO A 283 -15.16 -2.24 16.28
N MET A 284 -15.10 -3.13 15.27
CA MET A 284 -16.05 -4.25 15.17
C MET A 284 -15.98 -5.18 16.39
N MET A 285 -14.77 -5.53 16.84
CA MET A 285 -14.56 -6.33 18.04
C MET A 285 -15.17 -5.66 19.28
N HIS A 286 -14.95 -4.35 19.44
CA HIS A 286 -15.48 -3.58 20.56
C HIS A 286 -17.01 -3.52 20.55
N GLU A 287 -17.60 -3.18 19.41
CA GLU A 287 -19.04 -2.88 19.29
C GLU A 287 -19.91 -4.13 19.38
N PHE A 288 -19.45 -5.25 18.82
CA PHE A 288 -20.16 -6.54 18.83
C PHE A 288 -19.65 -7.51 19.90
N GLY A 289 -18.65 -7.12 20.70
CA GLY A 289 -18.08 -7.96 21.76
C GLY A 289 -17.45 -9.27 21.24
N TRP A 290 -16.89 -9.26 20.03
CA TRP A 290 -16.31 -10.46 19.44
C TRP A 290 -15.05 -10.90 20.19
N SER A 291 -14.99 -12.20 20.51
CA SER A 291 -13.79 -12.81 21.08
C SER A 291 -12.70 -12.94 20.03
N ILE A 292 -11.44 -12.70 20.42
CA ILE A 292 -10.26 -12.91 19.58
C ILE A 292 -10.08 -14.39 19.17
N ASP A 293 -10.65 -15.32 19.94
CA ASP A 293 -10.58 -16.76 19.66
C ASP A 293 -11.67 -17.22 18.68
N ASP A 294 -12.67 -16.37 18.38
CA ASP A 294 -13.65 -16.62 17.32
C ASP A 294 -13.08 -16.23 15.97
N TYR A 295 -12.28 -17.14 15.40
CA TYR A 295 -11.62 -16.94 14.12
C TYR A 295 -12.58 -16.70 12.95
N ARG A 296 -13.86 -17.09 13.06
CA ARG A 296 -14.87 -16.80 12.02
C ARG A 296 -15.21 -15.31 12.01
N ARG A 297 -15.43 -14.74 13.20
CA ARG A 297 -15.65 -13.29 13.36
C ARG A 297 -14.40 -12.48 13.06
N MET A 298 -13.22 -12.97 13.44
CA MET A 298 -11.95 -12.30 13.12
C MET A 298 -11.74 -12.25 11.59
N ALA A 299 -11.95 -13.36 10.88
CA ALA A 299 -11.84 -13.38 9.42
C ALA A 299 -12.88 -12.47 8.75
N ARG A 300 -14.13 -12.48 9.24
CA ARG A 300 -15.16 -11.55 8.76
C ARG A 300 -14.72 -10.09 8.89
N GLY A 301 -14.27 -9.67 10.07
CA GLY A 301 -13.82 -8.29 10.28
C GLY A 301 -12.53 -7.95 9.53
N MET A 302 -11.62 -8.92 9.38
CA MET A 302 -10.40 -8.77 8.60
C MET A 302 -10.69 -8.57 7.10
N ILE A 303 -11.61 -9.34 6.51
CA ILE A 303 -12.03 -9.20 5.11
C ILE A 303 -12.69 -7.83 4.88
N ILE A 304 -13.57 -7.40 5.80
CA ILE A 304 -14.17 -6.07 5.73
C ILE A 304 -13.09 -4.98 5.83
N GLY A 305 -12.15 -5.13 6.77
CA GLY A 305 -11.03 -4.21 6.90
C GLY A 305 -10.17 -4.14 5.65
N HIS A 306 -9.87 -5.28 5.02
CA HIS A 306 -9.10 -5.37 3.78
C HIS A 306 -9.82 -4.71 2.58
N LEU A 307 -11.15 -4.70 2.58
CA LEU A 307 -11.94 -3.97 1.59
C LEU A 307 -12.00 -2.45 1.84
N MET A 308 -11.75 -2.02 3.08
CA MET A 308 -11.85 -0.63 3.52
C MET A 308 -10.48 0.08 3.59
N GLU A 309 -9.40 -0.68 3.77
CA GLU A 309 -8.03 -0.22 3.60
C GLU A 309 -7.77 0.18 2.14
N CYS A 310 -6.70 0.92 1.87
CA CYS A 310 -6.45 1.57 0.58
C CYS A 310 -7.54 2.57 0.12
N GLY A 311 -8.52 2.88 0.98
CA GLY A 311 -9.47 3.98 0.85
C GLY A 311 -10.23 4.00 -0.48
N ALA A 312 -9.99 5.02 -1.28
CA ALA A 312 -10.78 5.30 -2.49
C ALA A 312 -10.68 4.23 -3.60
N GLN A 313 -9.77 3.25 -3.48
CA GLN A 313 -9.58 2.19 -4.48
C GLN A 313 -10.86 1.38 -4.73
N VAL A 314 -11.55 0.92 -3.67
CA VAL A 314 -12.83 0.21 -3.79
C VAL A 314 -13.96 1.07 -4.37
N CYS A 315 -13.79 2.39 -4.39
CA CYS A 315 -14.71 3.37 -4.97
C CYS A 315 -14.31 3.82 -6.39
N GLY A 316 -13.38 3.12 -7.05
CA GLY A 316 -12.97 3.37 -8.43
C GLY A 316 -11.61 4.06 -8.58
N GLY A 317 -10.90 4.33 -7.47
CA GLY A 317 -9.48 4.71 -7.52
C GLY A 317 -8.65 3.56 -8.07
N TYR A 318 -7.67 3.84 -8.93
CA TYR A 318 -6.90 2.82 -9.68
C TYR A 318 -7.70 1.87 -10.59
N PHE A 319 -9.04 1.96 -10.62
CA PHE A 319 -9.89 1.12 -11.46
C PHE A 319 -10.05 1.66 -12.88
N ALA A 320 -10.02 2.99 -13.05
CA ALA A 320 -10.34 3.63 -14.30
C ALA A 320 -9.37 3.28 -15.44
N ASP A 321 -9.92 2.89 -16.58
CA ASP A 321 -9.20 2.58 -17.82
C ASP A 321 -10.05 3.13 -19.00
N PRO A 322 -9.73 4.32 -19.54
CA PRO A 322 -10.59 5.02 -20.47
C PRO A 322 -11.06 4.17 -21.66
N GLY A 323 -12.38 4.09 -21.85
CA GLY A 323 -13.00 3.28 -22.90
C GLY A 323 -13.19 1.80 -22.55
N TYR A 324 -12.65 1.34 -21.42
CA TYR A 324 -12.82 -0.01 -20.87
C TYR A 324 -13.54 -0.01 -19.51
N LYS A 325 -13.08 0.81 -18.58
CA LYS A 325 -13.59 1.00 -17.22
C LYS A 325 -13.74 2.49 -16.96
N ASP A 326 -14.87 3.06 -17.36
CA ASP A 326 -15.12 4.49 -17.19
C ASP A 326 -15.61 4.77 -15.75
N VAL A 327 -14.90 5.66 -15.04
CA VAL A 327 -15.24 6.07 -13.67
C VAL A 327 -15.63 7.55 -13.67
N PRO A 328 -16.85 7.91 -13.24
CA PRO A 328 -17.30 9.29 -13.25
C PRO A 328 -16.64 10.10 -12.12
N GLY A 329 -16.40 11.39 -12.35
CA GLY A 329 -16.05 12.34 -11.29
C GLY A 329 -14.75 12.06 -10.52
N LEU A 330 -13.73 11.43 -11.14
CA LEU A 330 -12.47 11.04 -10.49
C LEU A 330 -11.76 12.17 -9.71
N SER A 331 -11.95 13.44 -10.07
CA SER A 331 -11.38 14.57 -9.33
C SER A 331 -11.96 14.71 -7.92
N ASP A 332 -13.20 14.27 -7.71
CA ASP A 332 -13.93 14.29 -6.43
C ASP A 332 -14.26 12.87 -5.95
N LEU A 333 -13.31 11.95 -6.10
CA LEU A 333 -13.48 10.55 -5.74
C LEU A 333 -13.86 10.38 -4.26
N GLY A 334 -14.99 9.73 -3.99
CA GLY A 334 -15.45 9.47 -2.63
C GLY A 334 -14.71 8.32 -1.97
N ASN A 335 -14.44 8.46 -0.67
CA ASN A 335 -13.93 7.36 0.14
C ASN A 335 -15.06 6.41 0.59
N PRO A 336 -14.74 5.13 0.88
CA PRO A 336 -15.72 4.13 1.22
C PRO A 336 -16.26 4.28 2.65
N ILE A 337 -17.48 3.76 2.83
CA ILE A 337 -18.17 3.57 4.10
C ILE A 337 -18.64 2.11 4.15
N ALA A 338 -18.27 1.39 5.21
CA ALA A 338 -18.83 0.07 5.52
C ALA A 338 -19.91 0.22 6.58
N GLU A 339 -21.14 -0.19 6.25
CA GLU A 339 -22.22 -0.40 7.20
C GLU A 339 -22.27 -1.89 7.58
N VAL A 340 -22.01 -2.17 8.85
CA VAL A 340 -21.82 -3.52 9.37
C VAL A 340 -22.86 -3.81 10.44
N SER A 341 -23.57 -4.93 10.31
CA SER A 341 -24.38 -5.55 11.36
C SER A 341 -23.77 -6.90 11.77
N GLU A 342 -24.46 -7.63 12.65
CA GLU A 342 -24.07 -9.00 13.01
C GLU A 342 -24.03 -9.94 11.80
N ASP A 343 -24.93 -9.78 10.83
CA ASP A 343 -25.11 -10.73 9.73
C ASP A 343 -24.82 -10.16 8.34
N ARG A 344 -24.89 -8.84 8.16
CA ARG A 344 -24.76 -8.19 6.85
C ARG A 344 -23.70 -7.10 6.83
N VAL A 345 -23.13 -6.90 5.65
CA VAL A 345 -22.14 -5.86 5.35
C VAL A 345 -22.52 -5.21 4.03
N ILE A 346 -22.76 -3.90 4.06
CA ILE A 346 -22.93 -3.09 2.86
C ILE A 346 -21.77 -2.12 2.76
N LEU A 347 -21.06 -2.17 1.63
CA LEU A 347 -20.09 -1.15 1.25
C LEU A 347 -20.79 -0.10 0.39
N SER A 348 -20.53 1.16 0.69
CA SER A 348 -20.99 2.31 -0.08
C SER A 348 -19.85 3.30 -0.25
N LYS A 349 -19.98 4.24 -1.19
CA LYS A 349 -19.08 5.41 -1.26
C LYS A 349 -19.76 6.62 -0.65
N LEU A 350 -18.98 7.66 -0.35
CA LEU A 350 -19.51 8.92 0.15
C LEU A 350 -20.65 9.46 -0.76
N PRO A 351 -21.84 9.78 -0.22
CA PRO A 351 -22.94 10.30 -1.03
C PRO A 351 -22.63 11.61 -1.76
N GLY A 352 -22.98 11.68 -3.04
CA GLY A 352 -22.80 12.86 -3.88
C GLY A 352 -21.36 13.16 -4.32
N SER A 353 -20.42 12.24 -4.05
CA SER A 353 -19.05 12.28 -4.58
C SER A 353 -18.96 11.65 -5.98
N GLY A 354 -17.78 11.75 -6.62
CA GLY A 354 -17.40 10.94 -7.77
C GLY A 354 -17.04 9.50 -7.40
N GLY A 355 -16.55 8.75 -8.39
CA GLY A 355 -16.31 7.31 -8.26
C GLY A 355 -17.51 6.45 -8.56
N LEU A 356 -17.30 5.14 -8.45
CA LEU A 356 -18.36 4.13 -8.48
C LEU A 356 -18.02 2.98 -7.53
N LEU A 357 -19.02 2.33 -6.96
CA LEU A 357 -18.81 1.14 -6.12
C LEU A 357 -19.65 -0.03 -6.64
N THR A 358 -18.96 -1.04 -7.16
CA THR A 358 -19.57 -2.19 -7.85
C THR A 358 -18.85 -3.48 -7.46
N PRO A 359 -19.44 -4.67 -7.73
CA PRO A 359 -18.72 -5.93 -7.54
C PRO A 359 -17.35 -5.95 -8.24
N ALA A 360 -17.17 -5.26 -9.37
CA ALA A 360 -15.88 -5.22 -10.05
C ALA A 360 -14.80 -4.50 -9.21
N THR A 361 -15.11 -3.34 -8.64
CA THR A 361 -14.16 -2.60 -7.80
C THR A 361 -13.86 -3.34 -6.49
N CYS A 362 -14.86 -4.00 -5.91
CA CYS A 362 -14.66 -4.83 -4.71
C CYS A 362 -13.79 -6.06 -4.98
N LYS A 363 -13.91 -6.71 -6.15
CA LYS A 363 -13.06 -7.84 -6.52
C LYS A 363 -11.60 -7.45 -6.72
N GLU A 364 -11.35 -6.29 -7.34
CA GLU A 364 -9.99 -5.75 -7.48
C GLU A 364 -9.37 -5.42 -6.13
N GLN A 365 -10.15 -4.80 -5.23
CA GLN A 365 -9.69 -4.54 -3.87
C GLN A 365 -9.43 -5.84 -3.09
N LEU A 366 -10.32 -6.84 -3.17
CA LEU A 366 -10.19 -8.09 -2.41
C LEU A 366 -8.91 -8.87 -2.74
N LEU A 367 -8.39 -8.77 -3.96
CA LEU A 367 -7.17 -9.46 -4.38
C LEU A 367 -5.94 -8.55 -4.40
N TYR A 368 -6.09 -7.30 -3.99
CA TYR A 368 -5.01 -6.33 -3.98
C TYR A 368 -3.95 -6.73 -2.94
N GLU A 369 -2.70 -6.86 -3.38
CA GLU A 369 -1.56 -7.26 -2.52
C GLU A 369 -1.76 -8.62 -1.79
N VAL A 370 -2.61 -9.50 -2.36
CA VAL A 370 -2.86 -10.84 -1.82
C VAL A 370 -1.95 -11.88 -2.47
N GLY A 371 -1.26 -12.65 -1.63
CA GLY A 371 -0.47 -13.81 -2.01
C GLY A 371 -1.34 -15.02 -2.37
N ASP A 372 -1.50 -15.95 -1.42
CA ASP A 372 -2.46 -17.06 -1.52
C ASP A 372 -3.84 -16.59 -1.03
N PRO A 373 -4.85 -16.44 -1.90
CA PRO A 373 -6.19 -15.99 -1.49
C PRO A 373 -6.91 -16.99 -0.59
N ALA A 374 -6.61 -18.28 -0.68
CA ALA A 374 -7.21 -19.28 0.19
C ALA A 374 -6.59 -19.25 1.59
N SER A 375 -5.37 -18.71 1.73
CA SER A 375 -4.59 -18.69 2.96
C SER A 375 -3.95 -17.34 3.26
N TYR A 376 -4.78 -16.30 3.27
CA TYR A 376 -4.35 -14.94 3.59
C TYR A 376 -3.98 -14.83 5.07
N LEU A 377 -2.69 -14.70 5.36
CA LEU A 377 -2.14 -14.67 6.71
C LEU A 377 -2.31 -13.28 7.32
N CYS A 378 -3.09 -13.20 8.39
CA CYS A 378 -3.35 -11.97 9.13
C CYS A 378 -2.90 -12.13 10.59
N PRO A 379 -2.71 -11.02 11.35
CA PRO A 379 -2.30 -11.13 12.74
C PRO A 379 -3.34 -11.81 13.63
N ASP A 380 -4.64 -11.69 13.36
CA ASP A 380 -5.69 -12.21 14.26
C ASP A 380 -6.47 -13.42 13.71
N CYS A 381 -6.19 -13.84 12.48
CA CYS A 381 -6.74 -15.06 11.88
C CYS A 381 -5.95 -15.41 10.61
N VAL A 382 -6.25 -16.56 10.03
CA VAL A 382 -5.96 -16.79 8.60
C VAL A 382 -7.30 -16.72 7.86
N ALA A 383 -7.41 -15.78 6.93
CA ALA A 383 -8.63 -15.56 6.15
C ALA A 383 -8.58 -16.33 4.82
N ASP A 384 -9.73 -16.83 4.40
CA ASP A 384 -9.95 -17.48 3.11
C ASP A 384 -10.82 -16.57 2.24
N LEU A 385 -10.16 -15.81 1.36
CA LEU A 385 -10.79 -14.85 0.46
C LEU A 385 -11.53 -15.54 -0.69
N THR A 386 -11.31 -16.85 -0.90
CA THR A 386 -12.05 -17.63 -1.91
C THR A 386 -13.51 -17.86 -1.55
N LYS A 387 -13.85 -17.61 -0.28
CA LYS A 387 -15.20 -17.73 0.29
C LYS A 387 -15.94 -16.40 0.39
N VAL A 388 -15.55 -15.43 -0.43
CA VAL A 388 -16.17 -14.11 -0.52
C VAL A 388 -16.88 -13.96 -1.85
N ARG A 389 -18.09 -13.40 -1.83
CA ARG A 389 -18.87 -13.02 -3.01
C ARG A 389 -19.40 -11.60 -2.85
N PHE A 390 -19.71 -10.97 -3.98
CA PHE A 390 -20.22 -9.61 -4.02
C PHE A 390 -21.50 -9.54 -4.84
N GLU A 391 -22.49 -8.80 -4.33
CA GLU A 391 -23.74 -8.55 -5.03
C GLU A 391 -24.04 -7.04 -5.04
N GLN A 392 -24.50 -6.52 -6.18
CA GLN A 392 -24.94 -5.13 -6.28
C GLN A 392 -26.23 -4.96 -5.46
N ALA A 393 -26.20 -4.13 -4.42
CA ALA A 393 -27.34 -3.87 -3.53
C ALA A 393 -28.10 -2.58 -3.90
N GLY A 394 -27.41 -1.63 -4.53
CA GLY A 394 -27.95 -0.33 -4.94
C GLY A 394 -26.96 0.43 -5.82
N PRO A 395 -27.29 1.64 -6.30
CA PRO A 395 -26.30 2.52 -6.94
C PRO A 395 -25.15 2.80 -5.97
N ASP A 396 -23.94 2.44 -6.36
CA ASP A 396 -22.74 2.58 -5.51
C ASP A 396 -22.82 1.86 -4.16
N GLU A 397 -23.63 0.80 -4.09
CA GLU A 397 -23.78 -0.05 -2.91
C GLU A 397 -23.58 -1.52 -3.27
N VAL A 398 -22.68 -2.20 -2.55
CA VAL A 398 -22.37 -3.61 -2.73
C VAL A 398 -22.49 -4.35 -1.41
N GLU A 399 -23.22 -5.45 -1.44
CA GLU A 399 -23.23 -6.39 -0.33
C GLU A 399 -22.05 -7.35 -0.42
N VAL A 400 -21.36 -7.50 0.71
CA VAL A 400 -20.26 -8.45 0.86
C VAL A 400 -20.78 -9.71 1.54
N LEU A 401 -20.74 -10.82 0.81
CA LEU A 401 -21.17 -12.13 1.30
C LEU A 401 -19.94 -12.93 1.70
N ILE A 402 -19.81 -13.22 2.99
CA ILE A 402 -18.66 -13.94 3.56
C ILE A 402 -19.18 -15.24 4.16
N GLU A 403 -18.68 -16.38 3.70
CA GLU A 403 -19.07 -17.68 4.29
C GLU A 403 -18.53 -17.84 5.71
N ALA A 404 -19.23 -18.58 6.57
CA ALA A 404 -18.86 -18.76 7.97
C ALA A 404 -17.49 -19.45 8.14
N GLU A 405 -17.10 -20.28 7.16
CA GLU A 405 -15.85 -21.02 7.12
C GLU A 405 -14.70 -20.21 6.48
N ALA A 406 -14.86 -18.91 6.25
CA ALA A 406 -13.81 -18.01 5.74
C ALA A 406 -12.66 -17.76 6.73
N GLY A 407 -12.75 -18.28 7.96
CA GLY A 407 -11.73 -18.10 8.99
C GLY A 407 -11.07 -19.38 9.44
N ARG A 408 -9.78 -19.27 9.74
CA ARG A 408 -8.96 -20.28 10.42
C ARG A 408 -8.20 -19.64 11.60
N PRO A 409 -7.76 -20.44 12.60
CA PRO A 409 -7.06 -19.93 13.77
C PRO A 409 -5.87 -19.04 13.40
N ARG A 410 -5.65 -18.00 14.21
CA ARG A 410 -4.52 -17.08 14.04
C ARG A 410 -3.17 -17.79 14.07
N PRO A 411 -2.17 -17.33 13.30
CA PRO A 411 -0.83 -17.91 13.34
C PRO A 411 -0.19 -17.73 14.73
N PRO A 412 0.69 -18.66 15.15
CA PRO A 412 1.43 -18.55 16.41
C PRO A 412 2.48 -17.42 16.38
N THR A 413 2.81 -16.93 15.19
CA THR A 413 3.80 -15.87 14.95
C THR A 413 3.16 -14.62 14.38
N LEU A 414 3.86 -13.49 14.52
CA LEU A 414 3.57 -12.23 13.84
C LEU A 414 4.67 -11.92 12.84
N LYS A 415 4.28 -11.32 11.70
CA LYS A 415 5.22 -10.76 10.74
C LYS A 415 5.87 -9.52 11.34
N VAL A 416 7.18 -9.42 11.21
CA VAL A 416 7.98 -8.24 11.56
C VAL A 416 8.66 -7.75 10.30
N LEU A 417 8.56 -6.45 10.05
CA LEU A 417 9.31 -5.77 9.02
C LEU A 417 10.59 -5.22 9.65
N VAL A 418 11.74 -5.52 9.05
CA VAL A 418 13.06 -5.10 9.53
C VAL A 418 13.68 -4.18 8.48
N GLY A 419 13.94 -2.94 8.86
CA GLY A 419 14.67 -1.97 8.06
C GLY A 419 16.17 -2.19 8.15
N LEU A 420 16.82 -2.29 7.00
CA LEU A 420 18.25 -2.53 6.85
C LEU A 420 18.89 -1.41 6.03
N ARG A 421 19.98 -0.84 6.53
CA ARG A 421 20.79 0.13 5.78
C ARG A 421 21.54 -0.58 4.65
N GLU A 422 21.28 -0.18 3.41
CA GLU A 422 21.80 -0.81 2.18
C GLU A 422 22.53 0.18 1.26
N GLY A 423 23.26 1.14 1.83
CA GLY A 423 24.05 2.10 1.07
C GLY A 423 23.22 3.25 0.51
N PHE A 424 23.45 3.58 -0.76
CA PHE A 424 22.93 4.78 -1.42
C PHE A 424 22.39 4.46 -2.81
N MET A 425 21.37 5.21 -3.22
CA MET A 425 20.86 5.25 -4.59
C MET A 425 20.93 6.67 -5.14
N THR A 426 21.15 6.74 -6.44
CA THR A 426 21.08 8.00 -7.19
C THR A 426 20.62 7.73 -8.61
N GLU A 427 19.97 8.71 -9.22
CA GLU A 427 19.54 8.65 -10.61
C GLU A 427 19.78 9.98 -11.31
N GLU A 428 20.04 9.90 -12.61
CA GLU A 428 20.23 11.04 -13.48
C GLU A 428 19.55 10.79 -14.84
N MET A 429 19.16 11.86 -15.51
CA MET A 429 18.42 11.78 -16.78
C MET A 429 19.03 12.68 -17.85
N VAL A 430 19.18 12.11 -19.04
CA VAL A 430 19.66 12.77 -20.26
C VAL A 430 18.54 12.74 -21.29
N ILE A 431 18.22 13.90 -21.85
CA ILE A 431 17.02 14.12 -22.66
C ILE A 431 17.43 14.25 -24.13
N PHE A 432 16.76 13.51 -25.02
CA PHE A 432 16.95 13.59 -26.46
C PHE A 432 15.61 13.77 -27.17
N ALA A 433 15.60 14.65 -28.17
CA ALA A 433 14.45 14.90 -29.03
C ALA A 433 14.88 14.97 -30.52
N GLY A 434 13.91 14.82 -31.42
CA GLY A 434 14.09 14.88 -32.87
C GLY A 434 14.63 13.59 -33.50
N PRO A 435 14.86 13.58 -34.82
CA PRO A 435 15.31 12.39 -35.55
C PRO A 435 16.56 11.75 -34.94
N GLY A 436 16.54 10.43 -34.74
CA GLY A 436 17.64 9.68 -34.13
C GLY A 436 17.79 9.88 -32.61
N ALA A 437 16.74 10.30 -31.89
CA ALA A 437 16.78 10.47 -30.44
C ALA A 437 17.24 9.19 -29.71
N LEU A 438 16.68 8.03 -30.08
CA LEU A 438 17.07 6.74 -29.50
C LEU A 438 18.55 6.39 -29.78
N ALA A 439 19.01 6.60 -31.01
CA ALA A 439 20.41 6.34 -31.38
C ALA A 439 21.38 7.23 -30.58
N ARG A 440 21.03 8.49 -30.32
CA ARG A 440 21.79 9.37 -29.43
C ARG A 440 21.76 8.87 -27.99
N ALA A 441 20.60 8.47 -27.47
CA ALA A 441 20.49 7.90 -26.12
C ALA A 441 21.40 6.67 -25.95
N GLN A 442 21.37 5.72 -26.89
CA GLN A 442 22.21 4.53 -26.89
C GLN A 442 23.70 4.86 -26.99
N ALA A 443 24.08 5.80 -27.87
CA ALA A 443 25.47 6.24 -27.99
C ALA A 443 25.95 6.99 -26.73
N THR A 444 25.07 7.73 -26.04
CA THR A 444 25.37 8.34 -24.74
C THR A 444 25.52 7.30 -23.63
N GLN A 445 24.69 6.24 -23.60
CA GLN A 445 24.92 5.11 -22.70
C GLN A 445 26.32 4.51 -22.91
N ALA A 446 26.68 4.17 -24.15
CA ALA A 446 28.00 3.60 -24.45
C ALA A 446 29.17 4.53 -24.05
N LEU A 447 29.01 5.85 -24.26
CA LEU A 447 29.96 6.87 -23.81
C LEU A 447 30.10 6.89 -22.28
N LEU A 448 28.97 6.82 -21.56
CA LEU A 448 28.97 6.82 -20.10
C LEU A 448 29.58 5.54 -19.52
N GLU A 449 29.29 4.38 -20.10
CA GLU A 449 29.92 3.10 -19.70
C GLU A 449 31.46 3.16 -19.83
N ASP A 450 32.00 3.80 -20.87
CA ASP A 450 33.44 4.02 -21.01
C ASP A 450 34.00 4.99 -19.97
N ARG A 451 33.27 6.08 -19.67
CA ARG A 451 33.64 7.01 -18.60
C ARG A 451 33.63 6.35 -17.23
N PHE A 452 32.59 5.59 -16.91
CA PHE A 452 32.48 4.84 -15.65
C PHE A 452 33.64 3.88 -15.45
N ARG A 453 34.10 3.20 -16.51
CA ARG A 453 35.33 2.37 -16.46
C ARG A 453 36.58 3.22 -16.16
N LYS A 454 36.74 4.38 -16.80
CA LYS A 454 37.90 5.27 -16.61
C LYS A 454 37.98 5.86 -15.20
N VAL A 455 36.85 6.16 -14.56
CA VAL A 455 36.79 6.66 -13.18
C VAL A 455 36.67 5.56 -12.13
N ALA A 456 36.73 4.30 -12.57
CA ALA A 456 36.57 3.10 -11.74
C ALA A 456 35.34 3.19 -10.82
N LEU A 457 34.17 3.54 -11.39
CA LEU A 457 32.91 3.60 -10.65
C LEU A 457 32.60 2.25 -10.02
N GLN A 458 32.37 2.21 -8.71
CA GLN A 458 31.96 1.02 -7.97
C GLN A 458 30.44 1.06 -7.73
N ALA A 459 29.73 0.31 -8.57
CA ALA A 459 28.29 0.13 -8.51
C ALA A 459 27.97 -1.29 -8.02
N ASP A 460 27.09 -1.42 -7.04
CA ASP A 460 26.49 -2.72 -6.69
C ASP A 460 25.48 -3.11 -7.77
N GLU A 461 24.72 -2.12 -8.24
CA GLU A 461 23.79 -2.24 -9.36
C GLU A 461 23.82 -0.97 -10.21
N LEU A 462 23.78 -1.13 -11.54
CA LEU A 462 23.72 -0.02 -12.50
C LEU A 462 22.63 -0.36 -13.53
N ARG A 463 21.73 0.59 -13.78
CA ARG A 463 20.62 0.44 -14.72
C ARG A 463 20.56 1.61 -15.68
N PHE A 464 20.25 1.29 -16.94
CA PHE A 464 19.91 2.24 -17.98
C PHE A 464 18.49 1.95 -18.46
N ASP A 465 17.64 2.97 -18.43
CA ASP A 465 16.27 2.89 -18.95
C ASP A 465 16.06 3.94 -20.03
N TYR A 466 15.28 3.59 -21.05
CA TYR A 466 14.83 4.50 -22.08
C TYR A 466 13.35 4.82 -21.82
N LEU A 467 13.09 5.94 -21.15
CA LEU A 467 11.73 6.37 -20.83
C LEU A 467 10.97 6.66 -22.12
N GLY A 468 9.75 6.14 -22.20
CA GLY A 468 8.94 6.10 -23.42
C GLY A 468 9.13 4.82 -24.25
N ILE A 469 10.09 3.95 -23.89
CA ILE A 469 10.34 2.69 -24.59
C ILE A 469 10.25 1.51 -23.62
N ASN A 470 11.11 1.48 -22.59
CA ASN A 470 11.26 0.29 -21.74
C ASN A 470 11.35 0.55 -20.24
N ALA A 471 11.15 1.78 -19.75
CA ALA A 471 11.33 2.08 -18.33
C ALA A 471 10.36 1.34 -17.38
N VAL A 472 9.19 0.91 -17.86
CA VAL A 472 8.17 0.25 -17.02
C VAL A 472 8.25 -1.27 -17.15
N HIS A 473 8.00 -1.84 -18.32
CA HIS A 473 8.05 -3.30 -18.55
C HIS A 473 9.47 -3.83 -18.82
N ARG A 474 10.50 -2.98 -18.75
CA ARG A 474 11.91 -3.33 -18.93
C ARG A 474 12.12 -4.13 -20.22
N GLU A 475 12.89 -5.22 -20.17
CA GLU A 475 13.17 -6.11 -21.29
C GLU A 475 11.91 -6.80 -21.86
N ALA A 476 10.79 -6.80 -21.14
CA ALA A 476 9.50 -7.30 -21.64
C ALA A 476 8.74 -6.27 -22.49
N SER A 477 9.21 -5.04 -22.58
CA SER A 477 8.59 -4.02 -23.43
C SER A 477 8.74 -4.42 -24.91
N PRO A 478 7.68 -4.32 -25.72
CA PRO A 478 7.81 -4.59 -27.15
C PRO A 478 8.75 -3.57 -27.80
N PRO A 479 9.47 -3.95 -28.86
CA PRO A 479 10.29 -3.00 -29.61
C PRO A 479 9.40 -1.89 -30.20
N PRO A 480 9.89 -0.64 -30.26
CA PRO A 480 9.12 0.46 -30.83
C PRO A 480 8.88 0.19 -32.32
N ALA A 481 7.67 0.48 -32.80
CA ALA A 481 7.29 0.26 -34.20
C ALA A 481 7.99 1.24 -35.17
N ALA A 482 8.45 2.38 -34.66
CA ALA A 482 9.19 3.41 -35.39
C ALA A 482 10.14 4.14 -34.44
N ASP A 483 11.07 4.91 -34.98
CA ASP A 483 11.98 5.74 -34.18
C ASP A 483 11.18 6.75 -33.33
N PRO A 484 11.33 6.72 -32.00
CA PRO A 484 10.64 7.67 -31.13
C PRO A 484 11.19 9.08 -31.35
N TYR A 485 10.28 10.07 -31.37
CA TYR A 485 10.66 11.48 -31.51
C TYR A 485 11.39 12.00 -30.27
N GLU A 486 11.05 11.50 -29.09
CA GLU A 486 11.64 11.88 -27.81
C GLU A 486 11.94 10.63 -26.98
N VAL A 487 13.11 10.62 -26.34
CA VAL A 487 13.54 9.57 -25.41
C VAL A 487 14.35 10.22 -24.30
N ILE A 488 14.09 9.82 -23.06
CA ILE A 488 14.94 10.18 -21.92
C ILE A 488 15.74 8.94 -21.53
N LEU A 489 17.06 9.03 -21.61
CA LEU A 489 17.96 8.06 -21.01
C LEU A 489 18.02 8.33 -19.51
N ARG A 490 17.50 7.42 -18.70
CA ARG A 490 17.69 7.41 -17.26
C ARG A 490 18.84 6.49 -16.91
N VAL A 491 19.71 6.95 -16.02
CA VAL A 491 20.82 6.17 -15.46
C VAL A 491 20.64 6.13 -13.96
N ALA A 492 20.48 4.93 -13.40
CA ALA A 492 20.27 4.72 -11.97
C ALA A 492 21.33 3.80 -11.39
N LEU A 493 21.78 4.11 -10.18
CA LEU A 493 22.91 3.48 -9.52
C LEU A 493 22.55 3.15 -8.07
N LYS A 494 22.88 1.94 -7.62
CA LYS A 494 22.96 1.55 -6.21
C LYS A 494 24.42 1.27 -5.85
N THR A 495 24.87 1.78 -4.71
CA THR A 495 26.26 1.62 -4.25
C THR A 495 26.36 1.73 -2.73
N SER A 496 27.33 1.05 -2.14
CA SER A 496 27.64 1.13 -0.71
C SER A 496 28.17 2.49 -0.24
N SER A 497 28.65 3.35 -1.14
CA SER A 497 29.33 4.61 -0.80
C SER A 497 28.71 5.84 -1.46
N ARG A 498 28.47 6.88 -0.65
CA ARG A 498 28.02 8.19 -1.15
C ARG A 498 28.99 8.80 -2.17
N ALA A 499 30.29 8.57 -1.99
CA ALA A 499 31.31 9.10 -2.91
C ALA A 499 31.20 8.46 -4.31
N GLU A 500 30.84 7.17 -4.38
CA GLU A 500 30.60 6.48 -5.65
C GLU A 500 29.29 6.95 -6.29
N ALA A 501 28.25 7.19 -5.49
CA ALA A 501 27.01 7.80 -5.99
C ALA A 501 27.27 9.19 -6.60
N ASP A 502 28.12 10.01 -5.97
CA ASP A 502 28.51 11.32 -6.48
C ASP A 502 29.30 11.24 -7.81
N LYS A 503 30.01 10.14 -8.09
CA LYS A 503 30.70 9.96 -9.38
C LYS A 503 29.72 9.90 -10.55
N LEU A 504 28.54 9.28 -10.40
CA LEU A 504 27.53 9.22 -11.47
C LEU A 504 27.22 10.64 -12.00
N ARG A 505 26.91 11.54 -11.06
CA ARG A 505 26.60 12.93 -11.39
C ARG A 505 27.79 13.65 -12.02
N ARG A 506 29.01 13.43 -11.54
CA ARG A 506 30.23 14.05 -12.11
C ARG A 506 30.49 13.64 -13.56
N GLU A 507 30.03 12.47 -13.98
CA GLU A 507 30.19 12.03 -15.38
C GLU A 507 29.04 12.50 -16.29
N ILE A 508 27.85 12.72 -15.71
CA ILE A 508 26.66 13.17 -16.45
C ILE A 508 26.59 14.69 -16.57
N ASP A 509 26.93 15.44 -15.51
CA ASP A 509 26.90 16.91 -15.50
C ASP A 509 27.69 17.53 -16.68
N PRO A 510 28.91 17.06 -17.01
CA PRO A 510 29.69 17.59 -18.12
C PRO A 510 29.13 17.29 -19.51
N LEU A 511 28.13 16.42 -19.66
CA LEU A 511 27.50 16.17 -20.97
C LEU A 511 26.86 17.41 -21.58
N ALA A 512 26.60 18.46 -20.79
CA ALA A 512 26.13 19.76 -21.27
C ALA A 512 27.05 20.37 -22.35
N VAL A 513 28.36 20.09 -22.29
CA VAL A 513 29.35 20.58 -23.27
C VAL A 513 30.22 19.46 -23.85
N ASN A 514 30.22 18.29 -23.21
CA ASN A 514 31.03 17.11 -23.60
C ASN A 514 30.15 15.90 -23.93
N GLY A 515 28.88 16.12 -24.28
CA GLY A 515 27.91 15.09 -24.67
C GLY A 515 27.71 15.01 -26.18
N LEU A 516 26.72 14.23 -26.62
CA LEU A 516 26.34 14.16 -28.03
C LEU A 516 25.58 15.42 -28.47
N ALA A 517 25.44 15.59 -29.78
CA ALA A 517 24.68 16.69 -30.34
C ALA A 517 23.26 16.75 -29.76
N ALA A 518 22.79 17.97 -29.44
CA ALA A 518 21.46 18.22 -28.88
C ALA A 518 21.15 17.47 -27.57
N THR A 519 22.16 17.25 -26.72
CA THR A 519 21.97 16.68 -25.38
C THR A 519 21.25 17.68 -24.47
N GLY A 520 20.01 17.35 -24.10
CA GLY A 520 19.31 17.99 -22.99
C GLY A 520 19.66 17.31 -21.67
N LYS A 521 19.59 18.04 -20.56
CA LYS A 521 19.85 17.48 -19.23
C LYS A 521 18.82 17.96 -18.23
N TRP A 522 18.37 17.04 -17.38
CA TRP A 522 17.56 17.39 -16.23
C TRP A 522 18.45 17.98 -15.11
N ALA A 523 18.61 19.30 -15.10
CA ALA A 523 19.42 20.01 -14.11
C ALA A 523 18.62 20.31 -12.82
N THR A 524 19.06 19.78 -11.67
CA THR A 524 18.65 20.28 -10.36
C THR A 524 19.66 21.29 -9.85
N SER A 525 19.16 22.41 -9.32
CA SER A 525 19.96 23.51 -8.78
C SER A 525 20.65 23.19 -7.45
N ALA A 526 20.34 22.06 -6.81
CA ALA A 526 20.91 21.67 -5.51
C ALA A 526 21.92 20.50 -5.61
N PRO A 527 23.19 20.69 -5.21
CA PRO A 527 24.15 19.60 -5.00
C PRO A 527 23.63 18.59 -3.97
N GLY A 528 23.80 17.28 -4.22
CA GLY A 528 23.46 16.22 -3.26
C GLY A 528 21.97 15.86 -3.12
N SER A 529 21.05 16.62 -3.74
CA SER A 529 19.59 16.40 -3.63
C SER A 529 19.06 15.07 -4.19
N ARG A 530 19.89 14.30 -4.92
CA ARG A 530 19.51 13.04 -5.57
C ARG A 530 20.17 11.79 -5.02
N VAL A 531 21.20 11.95 -4.18
CA VAL A 531 21.82 10.80 -3.51
C VAL A 531 21.03 10.56 -2.23
N ARG A 532 20.21 9.51 -2.23
CA ARG A 532 19.43 9.11 -1.07
C ARG A 532 20.06 7.88 -0.42
N PRO A 533 20.11 7.78 0.92
CA PRO A 533 20.40 6.52 1.57
C PRO A 533 19.27 5.51 1.29
N VAL A 534 19.59 4.23 1.37
CA VAL A 534 18.65 3.13 1.12
C VAL A 534 18.39 2.40 2.43
N VAL A 535 17.12 2.32 2.80
CA VAL A 535 16.64 1.41 3.83
C VAL A 535 15.85 0.30 3.14
N GLY A 536 16.50 -0.83 2.91
CA GLY A 536 15.85 -2.04 2.41
C GLY A 536 14.98 -2.66 3.50
N LEU A 537 13.90 -3.34 3.11
CA LEU A 537 12.94 -3.92 4.06
C LEU A 537 12.88 -5.44 3.87
N SER A 538 13.23 -6.17 4.92
CA SER A 538 13.12 -7.63 4.96
C SER A 538 12.11 -8.06 6.01
N SER A 539 11.52 -9.23 5.85
CA SER A 539 10.50 -9.74 6.75
C SER A 539 11.05 -10.87 7.60
N CYS A 540 10.63 -10.98 8.85
CA CYS A 540 10.81 -12.19 9.65
C CYS A 540 9.52 -12.53 10.41
N LEU A 541 9.50 -13.69 11.04
CA LEU A 541 8.41 -14.11 11.92
C LEU A 541 8.92 -14.19 13.35
N VAL A 542 8.17 -13.64 14.30
CA VAL A 542 8.46 -13.74 15.73
C VAL A 542 7.28 -14.35 16.47
N PRO A 543 7.51 -15.12 17.56
CA PRO A 543 6.41 -15.61 18.40
C PRO A 543 5.56 -14.47 18.95
N ARG A 544 4.23 -14.63 18.92
CA ARG A 544 3.29 -13.57 19.34
C ARG A 544 3.46 -13.16 20.80
N ASP A 545 3.74 -14.12 21.68
CA ASP A 545 3.97 -13.90 23.11
C ASP A 545 5.19 -13.01 23.41
N GLN A 546 6.09 -12.83 22.43
CA GLN A 546 7.21 -11.90 22.52
C GLN A 546 6.84 -10.45 22.17
N VAL A 547 5.61 -10.19 21.70
CA VAL A 547 5.12 -8.87 21.26
C VAL A 547 3.89 -8.47 22.09
N PRO A 548 4.06 -8.19 23.40
CA PRO A 548 2.93 -7.86 24.27
C PRO A 548 2.36 -6.48 23.91
N THR A 549 1.07 -6.43 23.60
CA THR A 549 0.35 -5.18 23.35
C THR A 549 0.26 -4.34 24.61
N GLN A 550 0.48 -3.03 24.49
CA GLN A 550 0.38 -2.07 25.58
C GLN A 550 -0.59 -0.95 25.19
N VAL A 551 -1.51 -0.62 26.10
CA VAL A 551 -2.50 0.46 25.90
C VAL A 551 -2.33 1.52 26.97
N THR A 552 -1.91 2.72 26.57
CA THR A 552 -1.72 3.87 27.45
C THR A 552 -2.79 4.92 27.22
N MET A 553 -3.61 5.20 28.24
CA MET A 553 -4.59 6.28 28.18
C MET A 553 -3.93 7.63 28.48
N ILE A 554 -4.21 8.62 27.66
CA ILE A 554 -3.74 10.01 27.76
C ILE A 554 -4.97 10.91 27.77
N GLN A 555 -4.99 11.87 28.69
CA GLN A 555 -6.05 12.86 28.80
C GLN A 555 -5.49 14.25 28.52
N ALA A 556 -6.22 15.04 27.73
CA ALA A 556 -5.99 16.48 27.65
C ALA A 556 -6.25 17.09 29.03
N ARG A 557 -5.37 18.00 29.49
CA ARG A 557 -5.56 18.66 30.79
C ARG A 557 -6.81 19.55 30.71
N SER A 558 -7.75 19.34 31.62
CA SER A 558 -8.84 20.29 31.80
C SER A 558 -8.23 21.61 32.29
N LYS A 559 -8.52 22.73 31.62
CA LYS A 559 -8.34 24.04 32.28
C LYS A 559 -9.25 24.02 33.50
N VAL A 560 -8.65 23.98 34.69
CA VAL A 560 -9.39 24.20 35.94
C VAL A 560 -9.93 25.61 35.82
N SER A 561 -11.25 25.78 35.79
CA SER A 561 -11.89 27.08 35.89
C SER A 561 -11.42 27.72 37.20
N ALA A 562 -10.64 28.79 37.09
CA ALA A 562 -10.25 29.64 38.23
C ALA A 562 -11.43 30.46 38.73
#